data_AF-A0A5A5T8S8-F1
#
_entry.id   AF-A0A5A5T8S8-F1
#
_cell.length_a   1.000
_cell.length_b   1.000
_cell.length_c   1.000
_cell.angle_alpha   90.00
_cell.angle_beta   90.00
_cell.angle_gamma   90.00
#
_symmetry.space_group_name_H-M   'P 1'
#
loop_
_entity.id
_entity.type
_entity.pdbx_description
1 polymer ?
#
loop_
_entity_poly.entity_id
_entity_poly.type
_entity_poly.pdbx_seq_one_letter_code
_entity_poly.pdbx_strand_id
1 'polypeptide(L)'
;MSNMELVNSEQVLIPLVIPEKFDIVIPGAPPVRLQTLDLARHVAVAPDGKDFVVATFTDTNMGRTIVTAVFPLQGHYLTLVRLPVCEYETDDPEVAIQRHITLVQAIQQGQLKAYVKKNQ
;
A
#
# COMPACT_ATOMS: atom_id res chain seq x y z
N MET A 1 -39.76 -4.20 37.18
CA MET A 1 -39.49 -3.49 35.91
C MET A 1 -38.19 -2.74 36.09
N SER A 2 -37.11 -3.14 35.42
CA SER A 2 -35.84 -2.41 35.39
C SER A 2 -35.53 -2.09 33.93
N ASN A 3 -35.46 -0.80 33.63
CA ASN A 3 -35.23 -0.24 32.31
C ASN A 3 -33.94 -0.80 31.70
N MET A 4 -34.08 -1.43 30.55
CA MET A 4 -32.97 -1.84 29.69
C MET A 4 -32.60 -0.59 28.88
N GLU A 5 -31.53 0.11 29.28
CA GLU A 5 -30.98 1.20 28.48
C GLU A 5 -30.48 0.64 27.15
N LEU A 6 -31.22 0.94 26.09
CA LEU A 6 -30.77 0.77 24.71
C LEU A 6 -29.59 1.71 24.49
N VAL A 7 -28.38 1.17 24.57
CA VAL A 7 -27.17 1.87 24.13
C VAL A 7 -27.27 2.05 22.62
N ASN A 8 -27.79 3.21 22.20
CA ASN A 8 -27.81 3.65 20.81
C ASN A 8 -26.39 4.04 20.43
N SER A 9 -25.57 3.04 20.09
CA SER A 9 -24.24 3.23 19.52
C SER A 9 -24.40 3.72 18.08
N GLU A 10 -24.73 4.99 17.90
CA GLU A 10 -24.61 5.65 16.60
C GLU A 10 -23.13 5.58 16.18
N GLN A 11 -22.79 4.58 15.37
CA GLN A 11 -21.47 4.50 14.75
C GLN A 11 -21.32 5.72 13.84
N VAL A 12 -20.54 6.69 14.30
CA VAL A 12 -20.15 7.84 13.50
C VAL A 12 -19.40 7.32 12.28
N LEU A 13 -20.01 7.44 11.11
CA LEU A 13 -19.38 7.11 9.84
C LEU A 13 -18.23 8.09 9.62
N ILE A 14 -16.98 7.60 9.69
CA ILE A 14 -15.81 8.39 9.35
C ILE A 14 -15.93 8.74 7.86
N PRO A 15 -15.91 10.04 7.47
CA PRO A 15 -16.02 10.42 6.08
C PRO A 15 -14.84 9.84 5.28
N LEU A 16 -15.17 9.16 4.18
CA LEU A 16 -14.19 8.58 3.27
C LEU A 16 -13.43 9.71 2.54
N VAL A 17 -12.19 9.95 2.93
CA VAL A 17 -11.29 10.85 2.20
C VAL A 17 -10.67 10.07 1.04
N ILE A 18 -11.12 10.35 -0.18
CA ILE A 18 -10.54 9.77 -1.40
C ILE A 18 -9.26 10.54 -1.73
N PRO A 19 -8.09 9.89 -1.72
CA PRO A 19 -6.84 10.58 -2.02
C PRO A 19 -6.75 10.94 -3.51
N GLU A 20 -6.00 12.00 -3.80
CA GLU A 20 -5.61 12.32 -5.18
C GLU A 20 -4.70 11.23 -5.73
N LYS A 21 -4.97 10.79 -6.95
CA LYS A 21 -4.25 9.71 -7.62
C LYS A 21 -3.05 10.29 -8.35
N PHE A 22 -1.91 9.62 -8.22
CA PHE A 22 -0.70 10.02 -8.93
C PHE A 22 -0.52 9.17 -10.19
N ASP A 23 -0.61 9.81 -11.36
CA ASP A 23 -0.25 9.18 -12.64
C ASP A 23 1.27 9.17 -12.79
N ILE A 24 1.90 8.10 -12.28
CA ILE A 24 3.36 7.92 -12.32
C ILE A 24 3.67 6.82 -13.32
N VAL A 25 4.65 7.08 -14.20
CA VAL A 25 5.18 6.08 -15.14
C VAL A 25 6.54 5.62 -14.64
N ILE A 26 6.66 4.34 -14.31
CA ILE A 26 7.93 3.72 -13.91
C ILE A 26 8.39 2.75 -15.01
N PRO A 27 9.55 2.97 -15.65
CA PRO A 27 10.05 2.09 -16.70
C PRO A 27 10.15 0.63 -16.23
N GLY A 28 9.59 -0.30 -17.01
CA GLY A 28 9.63 -1.73 -16.69
C GLY A 28 8.74 -2.17 -15.51
N ALA A 29 7.85 -1.31 -15.03
CA ALA A 29 6.88 -1.63 -13.99
C ALA A 29 5.49 -1.13 -14.43
N PRO A 30 4.61 -2.01 -14.93
CA PRO A 30 3.29 -1.59 -15.41
C PRO A 30 2.40 -1.14 -14.24
N PRO A 31 1.59 -0.09 -14.43
CA PRO A 31 0.60 0.32 -13.44
C PRO A 31 -0.51 -0.72 -13.34
N VAL A 32 -1.07 -0.87 -12.14
CA VAL A 32 -2.22 -1.72 -11.86
C VAL A 32 -3.45 -0.85 -11.67
N ARG A 33 -4.62 -1.40 -11.98
CA ARG A 33 -5.89 -0.73 -11.68
C ARG A 33 -5.95 -0.34 -10.20
N LEU A 34 -6.06 0.96 -9.95
CA LEU A 34 -6.12 1.55 -8.62
C LEU A 34 -7.44 1.21 -7.91
N GLN A 35 -7.34 0.84 -6.64
CA GLN A 35 -8.46 0.73 -5.71
C GLN A 35 -8.87 2.12 -5.20
N THR A 36 -10.00 2.23 -4.50
CA THR A 36 -10.57 3.52 -4.06
C THR A 36 -9.61 4.37 -3.23
N LEU A 37 -8.77 3.74 -2.40
CA LEU A 37 -7.83 4.41 -1.51
C LEU A 37 -6.40 4.44 -2.04
N ASP A 38 -6.15 3.88 -3.23
CA ASP A 38 -4.80 3.85 -3.79
C ASP A 38 -4.42 5.21 -4.36
N LEU A 39 -3.24 5.68 -3.98
CA LEU A 39 -2.53 6.78 -4.63
C LEU A 39 -1.76 6.27 -5.86
N ALA A 40 -1.11 5.10 -5.72
CA ALA A 40 -0.32 4.47 -6.78
C ALA A 40 -0.21 2.96 -6.57
N ARG A 41 -0.15 2.19 -7.67
CA ARG A 41 0.02 0.73 -7.63
C ARG A 41 0.75 0.23 -8.87
N HIS A 42 1.83 -0.51 -8.67
CA HIS A 42 2.65 -1.07 -9.75
C HIS A 42 3.00 -2.54 -9.50
N VAL A 43 3.15 -3.31 -10.58
CA VAL A 43 3.84 -4.61 -10.53
C VAL A 43 5.33 -4.35 -10.79
N ALA A 44 6.18 -4.89 -9.92
CA ALA A 44 7.63 -4.86 -10.08
C ALA A 44 8.16 -6.29 -10.13
N VAL A 45 8.93 -6.61 -11.17
CA VAL A 45 9.53 -7.93 -11.37
C VAL A 45 11.00 -7.86 -10.96
N ALA A 46 11.41 -8.70 -10.03
CA ALA A 46 12.81 -8.80 -9.62
C ALA A 46 13.63 -9.60 -10.65
N PRO A 47 14.97 -9.43 -10.68
CA PRO A 47 15.85 -10.18 -11.60
C PRO A 47 15.79 -11.70 -11.43
N ASP A 48 15.37 -12.20 -10.26
CA ASP A 48 15.18 -13.62 -9.98
C ASP A 48 13.81 -14.15 -10.45
N GLY A 49 13.05 -13.34 -11.18
CA GLY A 49 11.73 -13.67 -11.74
C GLY A 49 10.59 -13.63 -10.73
N LYS A 50 10.82 -13.11 -9.51
CA LYS A 50 9.75 -12.95 -8.53
C LYS A 50 8.99 -11.65 -8.76
N ASP A 51 7.67 -11.77 -8.75
CA ASP A 51 6.77 -10.64 -8.90
C ASP A 51 6.38 -10.05 -7.55
N PHE A 52 6.27 -8.74 -7.52
CA PHE A 52 5.80 -7.98 -6.37
C PHE A 52 4.80 -6.93 -6.82
N VAL A 53 3.86 -6.60 -5.94
CA VAL A 53 3.03 -5.40 -6.08
C VAL A 53 3.48 -4.40 -5.04
N VAL A 54 3.80 -3.21 -5.51
CA VAL A 54 4.01 -2.03 -4.66
C VAL A 54 2.72 -1.24 -4.68
N ALA A 55 2.16 -0.96 -3.51
CA ALA A 55 0.93 -0.19 -3.37
C ALA A 55 1.16 0.94 -2.37
N THR A 56 0.70 2.14 -2.73
CA THR A 56 0.63 3.30 -1.84
C THR A 56 -0.84 3.69 -1.70
N PHE A 57 -1.35 3.72 -0.48
CA PHE A 57 -2.77 3.93 -0.21
C PHE A 57 -2.99 4.66 1.13
N THR A 58 -4.12 5.35 1.25
CA THR A 58 -4.56 5.88 2.54
C THR A 58 -5.16 4.75 3.40
N ASP A 59 -4.76 4.69 4.68
CA ASP A 59 -5.25 3.68 5.63
C ASP A 59 -5.85 4.34 6.88
N THR A 60 -6.79 5.26 6.62
CA THR A 60 -7.45 6.05 7.66
C THR A 60 -8.28 5.20 8.61
N ASN A 61 -8.76 4.03 8.17
CA ASN A 61 -9.53 3.10 8.98
C ASN A 61 -8.70 2.48 10.12
N MET A 62 -7.38 2.43 9.99
CA MET A 62 -6.45 1.95 11.03
C MET A 62 -5.78 3.10 11.79
N GLY A 63 -6.20 4.35 11.58
CA GLY A 63 -5.57 5.54 12.16
C GLY A 63 -4.21 5.89 11.56
N ARG A 64 -3.85 5.26 10.42
CA ARG A 64 -2.62 5.53 9.66
C ARG A 64 -2.92 6.57 8.58
N THR A 65 -1.92 7.37 8.20
CA THR A 65 -2.11 8.40 7.17
C THR A 65 -1.95 7.82 5.76
N ILE A 66 -0.72 7.55 5.32
CA ILE A 66 -0.42 6.99 3.99
C ILE A 66 0.58 5.86 4.15
N VAL A 67 0.23 4.70 3.62
CA VAL A 67 1.04 3.49 3.70
C VAL A 67 1.57 3.14 2.32
N THR A 68 2.88 2.93 2.22
CA THR A 68 3.52 2.29 1.06
C THR A 68 3.97 0.89 1.46
N ALA A 69 3.41 -0.13 0.82
CA ALA A 69 3.65 -1.53 1.14
C ALA A 69 4.05 -2.35 -0.10
N VAL A 70 4.87 -3.37 0.13
CA VAL A 70 5.30 -4.35 -0.89
C VAL A 70 4.69 -5.70 -0.59
N PHE A 71 3.97 -6.27 -1.55
CA PHE A 71 3.35 -7.59 -1.45
C PHE A 71 3.98 -8.56 -2.45
N PRO A 72 4.33 -9.79 -2.05
CA PRO A 72 4.74 -10.80 -3.01
C PRO A 72 3.54 -11.25 -3.86
N LEU A 73 3.73 -11.42 -5.16
CA LEU A 73 2.74 -12.03 -6.05
C LEU A 73 3.09 -13.50 -6.26
N GLN A 74 2.09 -14.36 -6.10
CA GLN A 74 2.21 -15.79 -6.43
C GLN A 74 1.22 -16.11 -7.54
N GLY A 75 1.72 -16.59 -8.68
CA GLY A 75 0.88 -17.05 -9.80
C GLY A 75 -0.03 -15.99 -10.42
N HIS A 76 0.36 -14.70 -10.36
CA HIS A 76 -0.45 -13.55 -10.82
C HIS A 76 -1.77 -13.32 -10.07
N TYR A 77 -2.00 -14.03 -8.97
CA TYR A 77 -3.15 -13.83 -8.10
C TYR A 77 -2.75 -13.08 -6.83
N LEU A 78 -3.63 -12.19 -6.40
CA LEU A 78 -3.52 -11.54 -5.10
C LEU A 78 -4.01 -12.51 -4.02
N THR A 79 -3.12 -13.01 -3.18
CA THR A 79 -3.45 -13.98 -2.12
C THR A 79 -4.42 -13.35 -1.10
N LEU A 80 -5.36 -14.15 -0.59
CA LEU A 80 -6.39 -13.74 0.40
C LEU A 80 -5.79 -13.15 1.69
N VAL A 81 -4.56 -13.53 2.04
CA VAL A 81 -3.78 -12.94 3.15
C VAL A 81 -2.62 -12.15 2.55
N ARG A 82 -2.71 -10.82 2.64
CA ARG A 82 -1.67 -9.89 2.18
C ARG A 82 -0.65 -9.68 3.31
N LEU A 83 0.31 -10.59 3.47
CA LEU A 83 1.47 -10.30 4.33
C LEU A 83 2.45 -9.42 3.55
N PRO A 84 2.63 -8.14 3.92
CA PRO A 84 3.61 -7.30 3.27
C PRO A 84 5.02 -7.81 3.59
N VAL A 85 5.92 -7.73 2.60
CA VAL A 85 7.37 -7.90 2.83
C VAL A 85 7.89 -6.75 3.69
N CYS A 86 7.36 -5.55 3.46
CA CYS A 86 7.61 -4.36 4.25
C CYS A 86 6.46 -3.36 4.06
N GLU A 87 6.29 -2.50 5.07
CA GLU A 87 5.38 -1.36 5.05
C GLU A 87 6.09 -0.14 5.61
N TYR A 88 5.74 1.04 5.10
CA TYR A 88 6.23 2.33 5.58
C TYR A 88 5.07 3.30 5.64
N GLU A 89 4.99 4.05 6.74
CA GLU A 89 3.97 5.05 6.98
C GLU A 89 4.55 6.45 6.85
N THR A 90 3.76 7.37 6.29
CA THR A 90 4.05 8.81 6.26
C THR A 90 2.74 9.58 6.13
N ASP A 91 2.72 10.80 6.63
CA ASP A 91 1.65 11.79 6.44
C ASP A 91 1.81 12.64 5.18
N ASP A 92 2.94 12.54 4.49
CA ASP A 92 3.24 13.31 3.29
C ASP A 92 3.08 12.45 2.01
N PRO A 93 2.13 12.80 1.12
CA PRO A 93 1.89 12.05 -0.11
C PRO A 93 3.08 12.07 -1.07
N GLU A 94 3.85 13.16 -1.14
CA GLU A 94 5.03 13.24 -2.02
C GLU A 94 6.13 12.29 -1.55
N VAL A 95 6.35 12.24 -0.23
CA VAL A 95 7.28 11.27 0.39
C VAL A 95 6.82 9.84 0.15
N ALA A 96 5.51 9.57 0.27
CA ALA A 96 4.94 8.26 0.02
C ALA A 96 5.17 7.79 -1.42
N ILE A 97 4.99 8.69 -2.39
CA ILE A 97 5.21 8.44 -3.81
C ILE A 97 6.70 8.28 -4.14
N GLN A 98 7.57 9.13 -3.61
CA GLN A 98 9.01 8.98 -3.83
C GLN A 98 9.52 7.64 -3.29
N ARG A 99 8.99 7.21 -2.15
CA ARG A 99 9.25 5.88 -1.59
C ARG A 99 8.70 4.76 -2.46
N HIS A 100 7.50 4.91 -3.00
CA HIS A 100 6.90 3.97 -3.94
C HIS A 100 7.83 3.71 -5.14
N ILE A 101 8.27 4.78 -5.80
CA ILE A 101 9.19 4.72 -6.95
C ILE A 101 10.48 4.00 -6.56
N THR A 102 11.05 4.38 -5.41
CA THR A 102 12.30 3.80 -4.90
C THR A 102 12.17 2.30 -4.63
N LEU A 103 11.05 1.86 -4.06
CA LEU A 103 10.79 0.43 -3.80
C LEU A 103 10.64 -0.37 -5.10
N VAL A 104 9.92 0.17 -6.09
CA VAL A 104 9.80 -0.46 -7.41
C VAL A 104 11.18 -0.64 -8.04
N GLN A 105 12.01 0.41 -8.03
CA GLN A 105 13.38 0.35 -8.54
C GLN A 105 14.25 -0.63 -7.76
N ALA A 106 14.16 -0.65 -6.42
CA ALA A 106 14.90 -1.58 -5.58
C ALA A 106 14.52 -3.05 -5.87
N ILE A 107 13.24 -3.31 -6.18
CA ILE A 107 12.79 -4.64 -6.60
C ILE A 107 13.39 -5.00 -7.97
N GLN A 108 13.25 -4.12 -8.96
CA GLN A 108 13.79 -4.32 -10.32
C GLN A 108 15.31 -4.54 -10.33
N GLN A 109 16.03 -3.98 -9.36
CA GLN A 109 17.48 -4.15 -9.20
C GLN A 109 17.87 -5.36 -8.33
N GLY A 110 16.91 -6.12 -7.80
CA GLY A 110 17.17 -7.26 -6.90
C GLY A 110 17.66 -6.86 -5.50
N GLN A 111 17.46 -5.60 -5.11
CA GLN A 111 17.97 -5.01 -3.87
C GLN A 111 16.92 -4.91 -2.75
N LEU A 112 15.70 -5.43 -2.94
CA LEU A 112 14.60 -5.32 -1.96
C LEU A 112 15.03 -5.73 -0.54
N LYS A 113 15.71 -6.87 -0.37
CA LYS A 113 16.16 -7.34 0.96
C LYS A 113 17.13 -6.37 1.64
N ALA A 114 18.07 -5.82 0.87
CA ALA A 114 19.04 -4.86 1.38
C ALA A 114 18.36 -3.53 1.74
N TYR A 115 17.40 -3.09 0.92
CA TYR A 115 16.59 -1.91 1.19
C TYR A 115 15.79 -2.07 2.48
N VAL A 116 15.10 -3.19 2.67
CA VAL A 116 14.33 -3.46 3.89
C VAL A 116 15.23 -3.48 5.12
N LYS A 117 16.39 -4.16 5.07
CA LYS A 117 17.31 -4.22 6.20
C LYS A 117 17.86 -2.85 6.62
N LYS A 118 18.00 -1.92 5.68
CA LYS A 118 18.50 -0.55 5.96
C LYS A 118 17.44 0.37 6.56
N ASN A 119 16.16 0.08 6.34
CA ASN A 119 15.04 0.96 6.68
C ASN A 119 14.03 0.32 7.66
N GLN A 120 14.38 -0.84 8.25
CA GLN A 120 13.75 -1.39 9.45
C GLN A 120 14.38 -0.76 10.70
#